data_AF-A0A1F5N912-F1
#
_entry.id   AF-A0A1F5N912-F1
#
_cell.length_a   1.000
_cell.length_b   1.000
_cell.length_c   1.000
_cell.angle_alpha   90.00
_cell.angle_beta   90.00
_cell.angle_gamma   90.00
#
_symmetry.space_group_name_H-M   'P 1'
#
loop_
_entity.id
_entity.type
_entity.pdbx_description
1 polymer ?
#
loop_
_entity_poly.entity_id
_entity_poly.type
_entity_poly.pdbx_seq_one_letter_code
_entity_poly.pdbx_strand_id
1 'polypeptide(L)'
;MVQNLNIYKLIVLGLIVVLSASTIVLAFVNAKSEATTRQRIADVEKIEEALKIYFEVNGFYPQTDNGQPKDIELYLEFYPSYSNCSYTYERLAGGNDYKLNRCQS
;
A
#
# COMPACT_ATOMS: atom_id res chain seq x y z
N MET A 1 6.39 52.49 25.54
CA MET A 1 6.42 51.09 26.03
C MET A 1 5.28 50.22 25.48
N VAL A 2 4.14 50.78 25.05
CA VAL A 2 2.97 50.01 24.54
C VAL A 2 3.12 49.53 23.08
N GLN A 3 3.89 50.21 22.22
CA GLN A 3 4.07 49.77 20.81
C GLN A 3 4.83 48.45 20.67
N ASN A 4 5.91 48.25 21.44
CA ASN A 4 6.64 46.97 21.48
C ASN A 4 5.74 45.83 21.96
N LEU A 5 4.71 46.17 22.75
CA LEU A 5 3.78 45.21 23.33
C LEU A 5 2.90 44.54 22.25
N ASN A 6 2.48 45.31 21.24
CA ASN A 6 1.64 44.79 20.16
C ASN A 6 2.46 44.04 19.10
N ILE A 7 3.72 44.43 18.88
CA ILE A 7 4.60 43.77 17.92
C ILE A 7 4.92 42.33 18.37
N TYR A 8 5.24 42.11 19.66
CA TYR A 8 5.51 40.74 20.12
C TYR A 8 4.28 39.83 20.02
N LYS A 9 3.07 40.35 20.26
CA LYS A 9 1.83 39.56 20.19
C LYS A 9 1.62 39.03 18.78
N LEU A 10 1.84 39.87 17.77
CA LEU A 10 1.72 39.47 16.36
C LEU A 10 2.79 38.44 15.97
N ILE A 11 4.03 38.60 16.44
CA ILE A 11 5.11 37.64 16.17
C ILE A 11 4.79 36.26 16.77
N VAL A 12 4.39 36.23 18.04
CA VAL A 12 4.04 34.97 18.72
C VAL A 12 2.87 34.28 18.03
N LEU A 13 1.84 35.04 17.65
CA LEU A 13 0.67 34.49 16.95
C LEU A 13 1.04 33.95 15.56
N GLY A 14 1.91 34.65 14.83
CA GLY A 14 2.47 34.18 13.57
C GLY A 14 3.27 32.88 13.72
N LEU A 15 4.12 32.78 14.75
CA LEU A 15 4.89 31.57 15.03
C LEU A 15 4.00 30.37 15.34
N ILE A 16 2.95 30.54 16.14
CA ILE A 16 2.00 29.47 16.45
C ILE A 16 1.30 28.96 15.18
N VAL A 17 0.88 29.87 14.28
CA VAL A 17 0.24 29.49 13.02
C VAL A 17 1.20 28.71 12.11
N VAL A 18 2.45 29.16 11.98
CA VAL A 18 3.44 28.46 11.14
C VAL A 18 3.79 27.07 11.72
N LEU A 19 3.96 26.97 13.03
CA LEU A 19 4.27 25.70 13.71
C LEU A 19 3.10 24.70 13.66
N SER A 20 1.86 25.19 13.79
CA SER A 20 0.68 24.32 13.66
C SER A 20 0.47 23.86 12.21
N ALA A 21 0.63 24.76 11.23
CA ALA A 21 0.51 24.40 9.82
C ALA A 21 1.54 23.34 9.40
N SER A 22 2.79 23.46 9.85
CA SER A 22 3.85 22.51 9.48
C SER A 22 3.61 21.11 10.03
N THR A 23 3.12 20.98 11.26
CA THR A 23 2.82 19.68 11.87
C THR A 23 1.65 18.96 11.19
N ILE A 24 0.62 19.70 10.76
CA ILE A 24 -0.52 19.14 10.01
C ILE A 24 -0.07 18.57 8.66
N VAL A 25 0.77 19.30 7.92
CA VAL A 25 1.27 18.84 6.61
C VAL A 25 2.08 17.55 6.74
N LEU A 26 2.98 17.48 7.73
CA LEU A 26 3.78 16.28 7.99
C LEU A 26 2.89 15.08 8.36
N ALA A 27 1.90 15.30 9.23
CA ALA A 27 0.94 14.26 9.60
C ALA A 27 0.17 13.73 8.39
N PHE A 28 -0.26 14.61 7.49
CA PHE A 28 -0.96 14.22 6.26
C PHE A 28 -0.09 13.40 5.32
N VAL A 29 1.16 13.81 5.10
CA VAL A 29 2.10 13.07 4.24
C VAL A 29 2.36 11.67 4.81
N ASN A 30 2.59 11.56 6.11
CA ASN A 30 2.80 10.29 6.78
C ASN A 30 1.57 9.38 6.68
N ALA A 31 0.37 9.92 6.95
CA ALA A 31 -0.88 9.17 6.85
C ALA A 31 -1.13 8.65 5.43
N LYS A 32 -0.83 9.44 4.40
CA LYS A 32 -0.96 9.01 2.99
C LYS A 32 0.01 7.88 2.65
N SER A 33 1.25 7.99 3.10
CA SER A 33 2.26 6.93 2.92
C SER A 33 1.81 5.64 3.60
N GLU A 34 1.35 5.73 4.84
CA GLU A 34 0.87 4.58 5.61
C GLU A 34 -0.37 3.94 4.97
N ALA A 35 -1.34 4.73 4.52
CA ALA A 35 -2.52 4.23 3.83
C ALA A 35 -2.14 3.42 2.57
N THR A 36 -1.17 3.90 1.80
CA THR A 36 -0.67 3.20 0.61
C THR A 36 -0.02 1.86 0.98
N THR A 37 0.79 1.84 2.04
CA THR A 37 1.41 0.60 2.53
C THR A 37 0.36 -0.40 3.01
N ARG A 38 -0.65 0.06 3.76
CA ARG A 38 -1.75 -0.79 4.22
C ARG A 38 -2.57 -1.36 3.07
N GLN A 39 -2.84 -0.57 2.03
CA GLN A 39 -3.50 -1.04 0.81
C GLN A 39 -2.69 -2.17 0.15
N ARG A 40 -1.38 -1.99 0.01
CA ARG A 40 -0.50 -3.01 -0.58
C ARG A 40 -0.44 -4.31 0.24
N ILE A 41 -0.52 -4.22 1.57
CA ILE A 41 -0.59 -5.39 2.45
C ILE A 41 -1.92 -6.12 2.23
N ALA A 42 -3.04 -5.38 2.24
CA ALA A 42 -4.36 -5.96 2.00
C ALA A 42 -4.47 -6.62 0.61
N ASP A 43 -3.84 -6.04 -0.40
CA ASP A 43 -3.76 -6.62 -1.75
C ASP A 43 -3.02 -7.96 -1.77
N VAL A 44 -1.90 -8.06 -1.05
CA VAL A 44 -1.15 -9.31 -0.90
C VAL A 44 -2.02 -10.36 -0.20
N GLU A 45 -2.67 -10.00 0.90
CA GLU A 45 -3.56 -10.91 1.64
C GLU A 45 -4.68 -11.45 0.74
N LYS A 46 -5.30 -10.60 -0.07
CA LYS A 46 -6.33 -11.02 -1.04
C LYS A 46 -5.79 -11.96 -2.11
N ILE A 47 -4.59 -11.69 -2.65
CA ILE A 47 -3.95 -12.58 -3.62
C ILE A 47 -3.65 -13.94 -2.98
N GLU A 48 -3.06 -13.94 -1.78
CA GLU A 48 -2.70 -15.16 -1.05
C GLU A 48 -3.95 -15.99 -0.68
N GLU A 49 -5.04 -15.33 -0.27
CA GLU A 49 -6.33 -15.97 -0.02
C GLU A 49 -6.93 -16.60 -1.29
N ALA A 50 -6.95 -15.86 -2.41
CA ALA A 50 -7.44 -16.39 -3.68
C ALA A 50 -6.61 -17.59 -4.17
N LEU A 51 -5.28 -17.53 -4.03
CA LEU A 51 -4.38 -18.64 -4.35
C LEU A 51 -4.63 -19.85 -3.47
N LYS A 52 -4.91 -19.64 -2.19
CA LYS A 52 -5.26 -20.70 -1.25
C LYS A 52 -6.57 -21.38 -1.65
N ILE A 53 -7.61 -20.60 -1.97
CA ILE A 53 -8.89 -21.15 -2.43
C ILE A 53 -8.69 -21.94 -3.74
N TYR A 54 -7.91 -21.42 -4.68
CA TYR A 54 -7.57 -22.13 -5.91
C TYR A 54 -6.93 -23.49 -5.60
N PHE A 55 -5.96 -23.53 -4.68
CA PHE A 55 -5.29 -24.77 -4.28
C PHE A 55 -6.26 -25.75 -3.62
N GLU A 56 -7.16 -25.27 -2.76
CA GLU A 56 -8.17 -26.12 -2.11
C GLU A 56 -9.12 -26.78 -3.12
N VAL A 57 -9.45 -26.09 -4.22
CA VAL A 57 -10.34 -26.62 -5.27
C VAL A 57 -9.62 -27.54 -6.25
N ASN A 58 -8.38 -27.20 -6.64
CA ASN A 58 -7.69 -27.87 -7.74
C ASN A 58 -6.60 -28.86 -7.28
N GLY A 59 -6.14 -28.76 -6.03
CA GLY A 59 -5.03 -29.55 -5.48
C GLY A 59 -3.64 -29.10 -5.92
N PHE A 60 -3.53 -27.97 -6.62
CA PHE A 60 -2.27 -27.35 -7.05
C PHE A 60 -2.44 -25.84 -7.22
N TYR A 61 -1.34 -25.09 -7.17
CA TYR A 61 -1.33 -23.66 -7.48
C TYR A 61 -1.38 -23.39 -8.99
N PRO A 62 -2.00 -22.28 -9.42
CA PRO A 62 -2.22 -21.96 -10.83
C PRO A 62 -0.92 -21.83 -11.62
N GLN A 63 -0.96 -22.12 -12.92
CA GLN A 63 0.18 -21.86 -13.81
C GLN A 63 0.52 -20.37 -13.83
N THR A 64 1.78 -20.03 -14.05
CA THR A 64 2.17 -18.64 -14.30
C THR A 64 1.87 -18.26 -15.74
N ASP A 65 1.14 -17.17 -15.94
CA ASP A 65 0.89 -16.53 -17.23
C ASP A 65 1.20 -15.03 -17.13
N ASN A 66 2.14 -14.53 -17.93
CA ASN A 66 2.60 -13.13 -17.90
C ASN A 66 2.96 -12.58 -16.51
N GLY A 67 3.50 -13.44 -15.64
CA GLY A 67 3.83 -13.08 -14.26
C GLY A 67 2.62 -12.94 -13.35
N GLN A 68 1.46 -13.47 -13.74
CA GLN A 68 0.25 -13.57 -12.93
C GLN A 68 -0.20 -15.03 -12.81
N PRO A 69 -1.03 -15.37 -11.81
CA PRO A 69 -1.61 -16.69 -11.72
C PRO A 69 -2.74 -16.84 -12.74
N LYS A 70 -2.65 -17.85 -13.59
CA LYS A 70 -3.66 -18.15 -14.61
C LYS A 70 -4.97 -18.62 -13.96
N ASP A 71 -6.11 -18.20 -14.50
CA ASP A 71 -7.46 -18.59 -14.07
C ASP A 71 -7.78 -18.16 -12.62
N ILE A 72 -7.04 -17.17 -12.08
CA ILE A 72 -7.25 -16.64 -10.72
C ILE A 72 -8.46 -15.71 -10.64
N GLU A 73 -8.93 -15.17 -11.77
CA GLU A 73 -10.07 -14.26 -11.88
C GLU A 73 -11.39 -14.86 -11.36
N LEU A 74 -11.44 -16.18 -11.19
CA LEU A 74 -12.57 -16.89 -10.57
C LEU A 74 -12.61 -16.71 -9.04
N TYR A 75 -11.48 -16.38 -8.42
CA TYR A 75 -11.30 -16.27 -6.96
C TYR A 75 -10.85 -14.87 -6.52
N LEU A 76 -10.40 -14.04 -7.46
CA LEU A 76 -9.95 -12.68 -7.24
C LEU A 76 -10.59 -11.75 -8.28
N GLU A 77 -11.44 -10.83 -7.83
CA GLU A 77 -12.20 -9.94 -8.72
C GLU A 77 -11.30 -9.05 -9.61
N PHE A 78 -10.18 -8.58 -9.05
CA PHE A 78 -9.22 -7.75 -9.76
C PHE A 78 -7.80 -8.04 -9.27
N TYR A 79 -6.87 -8.25 -10.21
CA TYR A 79 -5.46 -8.38 -9.88
C TYR A 79 -4.85 -6.99 -9.69
N PRO A 80 -4.41 -6.62 -8.48
CA PRO A 80 -3.99 -5.26 -8.18
C PRO A 80 -2.75 -4.87 -8.98
N SER A 81 -2.75 -3.63 -9.48
CA SER A 81 -1.66 -3.07 -10.28
C SER A 81 -1.51 -1.59 -9.94
N TYR A 82 -0.26 -1.14 -9.81
CA TYR A 82 0.08 0.24 -9.47
C TYR A 82 0.90 0.86 -10.61
N SER A 83 0.89 2.18 -10.72
CA SER A 83 1.55 2.89 -11.83
C SER A 83 3.07 2.69 -11.90
N ASN A 84 3.70 2.35 -10.78
CA ASN A 84 5.15 2.23 -10.65
C ASN A 84 5.63 0.83 -10.24
N CYS A 85 4.73 -0.12 -10.02
CA CYS A 85 5.06 -1.47 -9.59
C CYS A 85 3.89 -2.42 -9.87
N SER A 86 4.19 -3.71 -9.98
CA SER A 86 3.19 -4.76 -10.13
C SER A 86 3.55 -5.94 -9.25
N TYR A 87 2.53 -6.66 -8.78
CA TYR A 87 2.74 -7.96 -8.15
C TYR A 87 3.09 -8.97 -9.22
N THR A 88 4.11 -9.77 -8.99
CA THR A 88 4.43 -10.87 -9.90
C THR A 88 4.38 -12.20 -9.19
N TYR A 89 3.78 -13.17 -9.86
CA TYR A 89 3.53 -14.51 -9.41
C TYR A 89 4.36 -15.49 -10.23
N GLU A 90 5.02 -16.42 -9.55
CA GLU A 90 5.75 -17.52 -10.16
C GLU A 90 5.41 -18.82 -9.42
N ARG A 91 4.90 -19.82 -10.14
CA ARG A 91 4.67 -21.13 -9.54
C ARG A 91 5.98 -21.91 -9.48
N LEU A 92 6.26 -22.52 -8.32
CA LEU A 92 7.43 -23.36 -8.14
C LEU A 92 7.23 -24.77 -8.71
N ALA A 93 8.33 -25.50 -8.86
CA ALA A 93 8.32 -26.87 -9.39
C ALA A 93 7.41 -27.78 -8.57
N GLY A 94 6.59 -28.57 -9.24
CA GLY A 94 5.63 -29.48 -8.61
C GLY A 94 4.29 -28.85 -8.22
N GLY A 95 4.13 -27.53 -8.34
CA GLY A 95 2.83 -26.86 -8.18
C GLY A 95 2.25 -26.81 -6.77
N ASN A 96 3.04 -27.23 -5.77
CA ASN A 96 2.65 -27.20 -4.35
C ASN A 96 3.10 -25.93 -3.64
N ASP A 97 3.81 -25.04 -4.34
CA ASP A 97 4.31 -23.80 -3.78
C ASP A 97 4.42 -22.71 -4.86
N TYR A 98 4.53 -21.47 -4.42
CA TYR A 98 4.62 -20.30 -5.28
C TYR A 98 5.50 -19.21 -4.68
N LYS A 99 5.95 -18.32 -5.54
CA LYS A 99 6.66 -17.10 -5.19
C LYS A 99 5.82 -15.90 -5.62
N LEU A 100 5.52 -15.02 -4.67
CA LEU A 100 4.84 -13.76 -4.91
C LEU A 100 5.84 -12.62 -4.66
N ASN A 101 6.31 -11.98 -5.73
CA ASN A 101 7.09 -10.75 -5.61
C ASN A 101 6.12 -9.59 -5.38
N ARG A 102 6.31 -8.93 -4.24
CA ARG A 102 5.45 -7.85 -3.77
C ARG A 102 5.88 -6.53 -4.41
N CYS A 103 4.93 -5.63 -4.65
CA CYS A 103 5.26 -4.24 -4.91
C CYS A 103 5.96 -3.63 -3.68
N GLN A 104 7.29 -3.45 -3.76
CA GLN A 104 8.07 -2.69 -2.79
C GLN A 104 8.33 -1.30 -3.37
N SER A 105 8.00 -0.25 -2.60
CA SER A 105 8.41 1.14 -2.88
C SER A 105 9.84 1.39 -2.44
#